data_AF-F8TH59-F1
#
_entry.id   AF-F8TH59-F1
#
_cell.length_a   1.000
_cell.length_b   1.000
_cell.length_c   1.000
_cell.angle_alpha   90.00
_cell.angle_beta   90.00
_cell.angle_gamma   90.00
#
_symmetry.space_group_name_H-M   'P 1'
#
loop_
_entity.id
_entity.type
_entity.pdbx_description
1 polymer ?
#
loop_
_entity_poly.entity_id
_entity_poly.type
_entity_poly.pdbx_seq_one_letter_code
_entity_poly.pdbx_strand_id
1 'polypeptide(L)'
;PDSPRGICGATADVMVARNFLRAVASGSGCYIHVVENTALNLKNTALEKGKLRGKGALERLCKIFGISGGDEYEKALKVADAVLKDIYRPVYEKMELVEKMAYPPRFKKWTELGILPGGAVAEVYKGVVKCSTNLNSDPVDMLLNCLKLGISTGIYGLTLTNLLNDVLLGEPEIRPAPVGLRVIDPDYINVMITGHQHTMFVHLQDRLTESDVVTKAKAAGAKGFKLVGCTCVGQDLQLRGAHYTEIFDGHAGNNYTSEAILATGAIDAVLSEFNCTLPGIEPICDKLLIKQICIDDVAKKANAEYLPFNFAERAKQSDEIIGKIIDSYKERRSKVALNLQKDHGHENSITGVSEVSLKKFLGGNWKPLVDLVVSGDIKGVAGVVGCSSLVSGGHDVLTVSLTKELIARDIIVLTAGCSSGGLENCGLMNPEAAELAGPKLKAVCKKLG
;
A
#
# COMPACT_ATOMS: atom_id res chain seq x y z
N PRO A 1 -24.84 32.66 0.20
CA PRO A 1 -25.71 32.74 -0.99
C PRO A 1 -27.16 32.47 -0.60
N ASP A 2 -28.09 33.36 -0.94
CA ASP A 2 -29.50 33.25 -0.53
C ASP A 2 -30.37 32.46 -1.53
N SER A 3 -29.80 32.08 -2.67
CA SER A 3 -30.46 31.27 -3.69
C SER A 3 -30.36 29.77 -3.36
N PRO A 4 -31.44 28.98 -3.46
CA PRO A 4 -31.42 27.52 -3.29
C PRO A 4 -30.72 26.78 -4.45
N ARG A 5 -30.30 27.51 -5.49
CA ARG A 5 -29.65 26.97 -6.69
C ARG A 5 -28.41 27.78 -7.06
N GLY A 6 -27.44 27.10 -7.66
CA GLY A 6 -26.33 27.74 -8.36
C GLY A 6 -26.77 28.44 -9.64
N ILE A 7 -25.87 29.18 -10.27
CA ILE A 7 -26.16 29.96 -11.49
C ILE A 7 -26.72 29.08 -12.61
N CYS A 8 -26.21 27.86 -12.77
CA CYS A 8 -26.70 26.91 -13.78
C CYS A 8 -27.99 26.16 -13.38
N GLY A 9 -28.59 26.48 -12.23
CA GLY A 9 -29.79 25.82 -11.72
C GLY A 9 -29.56 24.56 -10.89
N ALA A 10 -28.30 24.13 -10.70
CA ALA A 10 -27.99 22.99 -9.84
C ALA A 10 -28.42 23.23 -8.38
N THR A 11 -29.04 22.22 -7.75
CA THR A 11 -29.40 22.23 -6.32
C THR A 11 -28.21 21.81 -5.46
N ALA A 12 -28.34 21.95 -4.14
CA ALA A 12 -27.34 21.47 -3.19
C ALA A 12 -27.04 19.97 -3.37
N ASP A 13 -28.06 19.12 -3.55
CA ASP A 13 -27.89 17.68 -3.74
C ASP A 13 -27.02 17.36 -4.96
N VAL A 14 -27.27 18.06 -6.08
CA VAL A 14 -26.48 17.91 -7.30
C VAL A 14 -25.04 18.32 -7.06
N MET A 15 -24.80 19.45 -6.39
CA MET A 15 -23.44 19.93 -6.12
C MET A 15 -22.67 18.98 -5.22
N VAL A 16 -23.30 18.48 -4.14
CA VAL A 16 -22.68 17.55 -3.20
C VAL A 16 -22.36 16.22 -3.88
N ALA A 17 -23.35 15.61 -4.55
CA ALA A 17 -23.15 14.33 -5.22
C ALA A 17 -22.11 14.41 -6.35
N ARG A 18 -22.08 15.53 -7.09
CA ARG A 18 -21.07 15.80 -8.11
C ARG A 18 -19.66 15.91 -7.52
N ASN A 19 -19.49 16.69 -6.46
CA ASN A 19 -18.19 16.85 -5.80
C ASN A 19 -17.71 15.53 -5.20
N PHE A 20 -18.63 14.76 -4.61
CA PHE A 20 -18.33 13.45 -4.05
C PHE A 20 -17.92 12.45 -5.13
N LEU A 21 -18.69 12.32 -6.24
CA LEU A 21 -18.32 11.45 -7.35
C LEU A 21 -16.97 11.83 -7.95
N ARG A 22 -16.66 13.13 -8.07
CA ARG A 22 -15.35 13.58 -8.54
C ARG A 22 -14.22 13.11 -7.63
N ALA A 23 -14.39 13.24 -6.31
CA ALA A 23 -13.42 12.74 -5.33
C ALA A 23 -13.27 11.21 -5.39
N VAL A 24 -14.38 10.48 -5.48
CA VAL A 24 -14.39 9.01 -5.61
C VAL A 24 -13.71 8.57 -6.92
N ALA A 25 -13.97 9.24 -8.04
CA ALA A 25 -13.35 8.92 -9.33
C ALA A 25 -11.84 9.18 -9.30
N SER A 26 -11.39 10.29 -8.72
CA SER A 26 -9.95 10.55 -8.53
C SER A 26 -9.29 9.51 -7.63
N GLY A 27 -9.90 9.17 -6.49
CA GLY A 27 -9.39 8.13 -5.60
C GLY A 27 -9.37 6.75 -6.27
N SER A 28 -10.40 6.41 -7.04
CA SER A 28 -10.46 5.17 -7.82
C SER A 28 -9.33 5.11 -8.85
N GLY A 29 -9.13 6.19 -9.61
CA GLY A 29 -8.05 6.33 -10.58
C GLY A 29 -6.67 6.07 -9.97
N CYS A 30 -6.43 6.52 -8.73
CA CYS A 30 -5.17 6.24 -8.04
C CYS A 30 -4.90 4.74 -7.89
N TYR A 31 -5.87 3.96 -7.43
CA TYR A 31 -5.68 2.52 -7.24
C TYR A 31 -5.67 1.75 -8.57
N ILE A 32 -6.35 2.25 -9.61
CA ILE A 32 -6.30 1.65 -10.94
C ILE A 32 -4.92 1.86 -11.60
N HIS A 33 -4.30 3.02 -11.41
CA HIS A 33 -2.90 3.27 -11.82
C HIS A 33 -1.93 2.25 -11.20
N VAL A 34 -2.07 2.00 -9.90
CA VAL A 34 -1.23 1.06 -9.15
C VAL A 34 -1.37 -0.38 -9.69
N VAL A 35 -2.59 -0.88 -9.88
CA VAL A 35 -2.80 -2.26 -10.36
C VAL A 35 -2.35 -2.44 -11.80
N GLU A 36 -2.52 -1.41 -12.65
CA GLU A 36 -2.05 -1.44 -14.03
C GLU A 36 -0.53 -1.59 -14.10
N ASN A 37 0.20 -0.72 -13.38
CA ASN A 37 1.67 -0.79 -13.32
C ASN A 37 2.14 -2.13 -12.74
N THR A 38 1.44 -2.64 -11.73
CA THR A 38 1.74 -3.96 -11.14
C THR A 38 1.54 -5.09 -12.15
N ALA A 39 0.46 -5.06 -12.94
CA ALA A 39 0.22 -6.05 -13.98
C ALA A 39 1.23 -5.94 -15.13
N LEU A 40 1.62 -4.73 -15.55
CA LEU A 40 2.70 -4.51 -16.52
C LEU A 40 4.04 -5.07 -16.01
N ASN A 41 4.37 -4.85 -14.75
CA ASN A 41 5.58 -5.41 -14.13
C ASN A 41 5.55 -6.94 -14.09
N LEU A 42 4.41 -7.56 -13.78
CA LEU A 42 4.26 -9.02 -13.84
C LEU A 42 4.45 -9.54 -15.26
N LYS A 43 3.81 -8.89 -16.24
CA LYS A 43 3.94 -9.23 -17.66
C LYS A 43 5.39 -9.20 -18.12
N ASN A 44 6.09 -8.09 -17.85
CA ASN A 44 7.47 -7.93 -18.31
C ASN A 44 8.43 -8.87 -17.57
N THR A 45 8.20 -9.13 -16.27
CA THR A 45 8.96 -10.13 -15.52
C THR A 45 8.77 -11.53 -16.12
N ALA A 46 7.55 -11.89 -16.52
CA ALA A 46 7.28 -13.16 -17.16
C ALA A 46 7.98 -13.29 -18.52
N LEU A 47 7.93 -12.25 -19.36
CA LEU A 47 8.58 -12.24 -20.68
C LEU A 47 10.10 -12.38 -20.58
N GLU A 48 10.72 -11.73 -19.61
CA GLU A 48 12.16 -11.83 -19.37
C GLU A 48 12.59 -13.04 -18.53
N LYS A 49 11.63 -13.89 -18.13
CA LYS A 49 11.85 -15.03 -17.22
C LYS A 49 12.55 -14.62 -15.92
N GLY A 50 12.17 -13.46 -15.39
CA GLY A 50 12.66 -12.91 -14.14
C GLY A 50 12.10 -13.62 -12.91
N LYS A 51 12.62 -13.27 -11.73
CA LYS A 51 12.28 -13.96 -10.47
C LYS A 51 10.81 -13.79 -10.08
N LEU A 52 10.07 -14.90 -9.98
CA LEU A 52 8.72 -14.97 -9.40
C LEU A 52 8.81 -15.59 -8.00
N ARG A 53 8.72 -14.77 -6.95
CA ARG A 53 8.89 -15.19 -5.55
C ARG A 53 7.67 -15.97 -5.03
N GLY A 54 6.45 -15.54 -5.36
CA GLY A 54 5.21 -16.13 -4.86
C GLY A 54 4.58 -17.13 -5.82
N LYS A 55 5.18 -18.31 -5.97
CA LYS A 55 4.63 -19.38 -6.83
C LYS A 55 3.24 -19.84 -6.38
N GLY A 56 2.99 -19.90 -5.07
CA GLY A 56 1.68 -20.23 -4.52
C GLY A 56 0.61 -19.21 -4.89
N ALA A 57 0.94 -17.92 -4.85
CA ALA A 57 0.07 -16.83 -5.31
C ALA A 57 -0.27 -16.94 -6.81
N LEU A 58 0.72 -17.30 -7.64
CA LEU A 58 0.51 -17.48 -9.07
C LEU A 58 -0.49 -18.61 -9.34
N GLU A 59 -0.31 -19.77 -8.71
CA GLU A 59 -1.23 -20.90 -8.89
C GLU A 59 -2.65 -20.58 -8.40
N ARG A 60 -2.79 -19.81 -7.31
CA ARG A 60 -4.11 -19.33 -6.86
C ARG A 60 -4.76 -18.41 -7.87
N LEU A 61 -4.04 -17.43 -8.42
CA LEU A 61 -4.56 -16.54 -9.46
C LEU A 61 -4.95 -17.33 -10.71
N CYS A 62 -4.12 -18.28 -11.15
CA CYS A 62 -4.46 -19.16 -12.26
C CYS A 62 -5.75 -19.93 -12.01
N LYS A 63 -5.93 -20.50 -10.81
CA LYS A 63 -7.17 -21.18 -10.43
C LYS A 63 -8.38 -20.25 -10.47
N ILE A 64 -8.27 -19.04 -9.90
CA ILE A 64 -9.37 -18.08 -9.89
C ILE A 64 -9.72 -17.64 -11.32
N PHE A 65 -8.72 -17.43 -12.17
CA PHE A 65 -8.92 -16.96 -13.54
C PHE A 65 -9.28 -18.07 -14.52
N GLY A 66 -9.18 -19.34 -14.12
CA GLY A 66 -9.38 -20.49 -15.00
C GLY A 66 -8.26 -20.65 -16.03
N ILE A 67 -7.03 -20.26 -15.66
CA ILE A 67 -5.83 -20.38 -16.51
C ILE A 67 -5.18 -21.73 -16.23
N SER A 68 -4.99 -22.52 -17.27
CA SER A 68 -4.33 -23.83 -17.22
C SER A 68 -3.25 -23.99 -18.29
N GLY A 69 -2.30 -24.89 -18.03
CA GLY A 69 -1.22 -25.23 -18.96
C GLY A 69 -0.12 -24.17 -19.07
N GLY A 70 1.05 -24.60 -19.52
CA GLY A 70 2.26 -23.78 -19.60
C GLY A 70 3.12 -23.83 -18.35
N ASP A 71 4.35 -23.33 -18.48
CA ASP A 71 5.27 -23.13 -17.35
C ASP A 71 4.85 -21.91 -16.49
N GLU A 72 5.60 -21.61 -15.43
CA GLU A 72 5.28 -20.50 -14.53
C GLU A 72 5.31 -19.12 -15.21
N TYR A 73 6.12 -18.94 -16.26
CA TYR A 73 6.21 -17.69 -16.99
C TYR A 73 5.04 -17.52 -17.95
N GLU A 74 4.65 -18.58 -18.66
CA GLU A 74 3.43 -18.56 -19.48
C GLU A 74 2.19 -18.29 -18.62
N LYS A 75 2.10 -18.89 -17.43
CA LYS A 75 1.02 -18.63 -16.48
C LYS A 75 1.01 -17.18 -16.01
N ALA A 76 2.15 -16.63 -15.58
CA ALA A 76 2.27 -15.25 -15.13
C ALA A 76 1.90 -14.25 -16.24
N LEU A 77 2.33 -14.51 -17.47
CA LEU A 77 1.97 -13.72 -18.65
C LEU A 77 0.46 -13.72 -18.89
N LYS A 78 -0.18 -14.91 -18.92
CA LYS A 78 -1.64 -15.05 -19.09
C LYS A 78 -2.42 -14.35 -17.98
N VAL A 79 -1.94 -14.41 -16.73
CA VAL A 79 -2.53 -13.69 -15.59
C VAL A 79 -2.46 -12.19 -15.83
N ALA A 80 -1.28 -11.65 -16.13
CA ALA A 80 -1.08 -10.22 -16.36
C ALA A 80 -1.91 -9.70 -17.55
N ASP A 81 -1.94 -10.43 -18.67
CA ASP A 81 -2.73 -10.08 -19.85
C ASP A 81 -4.24 -10.10 -19.56
N ALA A 82 -4.72 -11.05 -18.74
CA ALA A 82 -6.12 -11.08 -18.32
C ALA A 82 -6.49 -9.81 -17.54
N VAL A 83 -5.64 -9.35 -16.63
CA VAL A 83 -5.85 -8.11 -15.88
C VAL A 83 -5.86 -6.90 -16.80
N LEU A 84 -4.80 -6.73 -17.62
CA LEU A 84 -4.64 -5.58 -18.51
C LEU A 84 -5.78 -5.48 -19.53
N LYS A 85 -6.20 -6.60 -20.12
CA LYS A 85 -7.34 -6.62 -21.05
C LYS A 85 -8.63 -6.17 -20.37
N ASP A 86 -8.87 -6.60 -19.14
CA ASP A 86 -10.13 -6.38 -18.46
C ASP A 86 -10.28 -4.94 -17.94
N ILE A 87 -9.21 -4.33 -17.42
CA ILE A 87 -9.23 -2.92 -16.94
C ILE A 87 -9.49 -1.91 -18.06
N TYR A 88 -9.14 -2.27 -19.31
CA TYR A 88 -9.27 -1.41 -20.49
C TYR A 88 -10.54 -1.64 -21.31
N ARG A 89 -11.45 -2.51 -20.86
CA ARG A 89 -12.74 -2.68 -21.53
C ARG A 89 -13.49 -1.35 -21.64
N PRO A 90 -14.28 -1.15 -22.70
CA PRO A 90 -15.18 -0.01 -22.74
C PRO A 90 -16.23 -0.11 -21.62
N VAL A 91 -16.79 1.02 -21.22
CA VAL A 91 -17.76 1.10 -20.11
C VAL A 91 -19.03 0.24 -20.34
N TYR A 92 -19.37 -0.05 -21.59
CA TYR A 92 -20.55 -0.84 -21.95
C TYR A 92 -20.29 -2.35 -21.93
N GLU A 93 -19.04 -2.80 -21.83
CA GLU A 93 -18.67 -4.21 -21.65
C GLU A 93 -18.30 -4.47 -20.20
N LYS A 94 -18.97 -5.42 -19.56
CA LYS A 94 -18.69 -5.76 -18.15
C LYS A 94 -17.33 -6.42 -18.01
N MET A 95 -16.63 -6.05 -16.95
CA MET A 95 -15.39 -6.71 -16.56
C MET A 95 -15.65 -8.16 -16.14
N GLU A 96 -14.86 -9.09 -16.68
CA GLU A 96 -15.02 -10.53 -16.47
C GLU A 96 -14.42 -10.99 -15.14
N LEU A 97 -13.31 -10.38 -14.68
CA LEU A 97 -12.66 -10.84 -13.45
C LEU A 97 -13.47 -10.47 -12.20
N VAL A 98 -14.40 -9.51 -12.28
CA VAL A 98 -15.33 -9.18 -11.18
C VAL A 98 -16.10 -10.41 -10.73
N GLU A 99 -16.64 -11.21 -11.66
CA GLU A 99 -17.40 -12.42 -11.33
C GLU A 99 -16.53 -13.48 -10.66
N LYS A 100 -15.30 -13.65 -11.16
CA LYS A 100 -14.36 -14.67 -10.67
C LYS A 100 -13.83 -14.36 -9.27
N MET A 101 -13.67 -13.08 -8.96
CA MET A 101 -13.05 -12.59 -7.72
C MET A 101 -14.07 -12.30 -6.62
N ALA A 102 -15.32 -12.00 -6.96
CA ALA A 102 -16.31 -11.56 -5.99
C ALA A 102 -16.91 -12.70 -5.16
N TYR A 103 -17.33 -12.39 -3.95
CA TYR A 103 -18.21 -13.27 -3.19
C TYR A 103 -19.54 -13.44 -3.96
N PRO A 104 -19.98 -14.67 -4.32
CA PRO A 104 -21.08 -14.86 -5.26
C PRO A 104 -22.41 -14.17 -4.87
N PRO A 105 -22.83 -14.15 -3.58
CA PRO A 105 -24.01 -13.40 -3.16
C PRO A 105 -23.89 -11.87 -3.29
N ARG A 106 -22.68 -11.31 -3.37
CA ARG A 106 -22.47 -9.88 -3.70
C ARG A 106 -22.49 -9.64 -5.20
N PHE A 107 -21.85 -10.50 -5.98
CA PHE A 107 -21.93 -10.43 -7.43
C PHE A 107 -23.38 -10.42 -7.92
N LYS A 108 -24.19 -11.40 -7.48
CA LYS A 108 -25.63 -11.45 -7.80
C LYS A 108 -26.34 -10.14 -7.44
N LYS A 109 -26.04 -9.57 -6.27
CA LYS A 109 -26.69 -8.34 -5.84
C LYS A 109 -26.29 -7.14 -6.70
N TRP A 110 -25.03 -7.05 -7.10
CA TRP A 110 -24.56 -6.00 -8.02
C TRP A 110 -25.17 -6.12 -9.41
N THR A 111 -25.41 -7.34 -9.88
CA THR A 111 -26.16 -7.61 -11.12
C THR A 111 -27.60 -7.12 -11.03
N GLU A 112 -28.32 -7.49 -9.97
CA GLU A 112 -29.71 -7.04 -9.73
C GLU A 112 -29.82 -5.51 -9.68
N LEU A 113 -28.83 -4.84 -9.08
CA LEU A 113 -28.79 -3.38 -8.97
C LEU A 113 -28.29 -2.68 -10.23
N GLY A 114 -27.81 -3.41 -11.25
CA GLY A 114 -27.26 -2.82 -12.48
C GLY A 114 -25.93 -2.08 -12.30
N ILE A 115 -25.22 -2.32 -11.19
CA ILE A 115 -23.99 -1.59 -10.83
C ILE A 115 -22.69 -2.34 -11.13
N LEU A 116 -22.75 -3.47 -11.87
CA LEU A 116 -21.53 -4.11 -12.35
C LEU A 116 -20.71 -3.12 -13.21
N PRO A 117 -19.42 -2.97 -12.93
CA PRO A 117 -18.55 -2.05 -13.67
C PRO A 117 -18.19 -2.60 -15.06
N GLY A 118 -18.04 -1.70 -16.03
CA GLY A 118 -17.23 -1.96 -17.22
C GLY A 118 -15.75 -1.77 -16.92
N GLY A 119 -14.91 -1.57 -17.95
CA GLY A 119 -13.47 -1.43 -17.71
C GLY A 119 -13.12 -0.29 -16.74
N ALA A 120 -12.25 -0.58 -15.79
CA ALA A 120 -11.96 0.29 -14.66
C ALA A 120 -11.47 1.69 -15.09
N VAL A 121 -10.62 1.79 -16.11
CA VAL A 121 -10.14 3.07 -16.66
C VAL A 121 -11.30 3.87 -17.27
N ALA A 122 -12.18 3.20 -18.02
CA ALA A 122 -13.34 3.83 -18.64
C ALA A 122 -14.38 4.30 -17.60
N GLU A 123 -14.57 3.56 -16.51
CA GLU A 123 -15.46 3.95 -15.41
C GLU A 123 -14.94 5.19 -14.67
N VAL A 124 -13.64 5.28 -14.42
CA VAL A 124 -13.00 6.48 -13.83
C VAL A 124 -13.22 7.69 -14.74
N TYR A 125 -12.90 7.56 -16.03
CA TYR A 125 -13.11 8.62 -17.02
C TYR A 125 -14.57 9.07 -17.06
N LYS A 126 -15.52 8.12 -17.12
CA LYS A 126 -16.95 8.42 -17.10
C LYS A 126 -17.39 9.15 -15.83
N GLY A 127 -16.84 8.76 -14.67
CA GLY A 127 -17.07 9.45 -13.39
C GLY A 127 -16.66 10.91 -13.47
N VAL A 128 -15.46 11.20 -13.98
CA VAL A 128 -14.96 12.58 -14.17
C VAL A 128 -15.83 13.36 -15.15
N VAL A 129 -16.15 12.78 -16.31
CA VAL A 129 -17.02 13.43 -17.32
C VAL A 129 -18.37 13.78 -16.71
N LYS A 130 -19.04 12.84 -16.02
CA LYS A 130 -20.33 13.10 -15.34
C LYS A 130 -20.28 14.30 -14.39
N CYS A 131 -19.11 14.60 -13.81
CA CYS A 131 -18.93 15.70 -12.89
C CYS A 131 -18.66 17.06 -13.54
N SER A 132 -18.53 17.13 -14.87
CA SER A 132 -18.27 18.37 -15.59
C SER A 132 -19.47 19.32 -15.58
N THR A 133 -19.17 20.60 -15.84
CA THR A 133 -20.15 21.68 -15.86
C THR A 133 -21.30 21.37 -16.83
N ASN A 134 -22.53 21.51 -16.34
CA ASN A 134 -23.79 21.35 -17.10
C ASN A 134 -24.03 19.96 -17.71
N LEU A 135 -23.36 18.92 -17.21
CA LEU A 135 -23.66 17.54 -17.61
C LEU A 135 -24.69 16.90 -16.68
N ASN A 136 -24.26 16.03 -15.76
CA ASN A 136 -25.19 15.27 -14.94
C ASN A 136 -25.80 16.12 -13.80
N SER A 137 -27.10 16.01 -13.63
CA SER A 137 -27.88 16.67 -12.57
C SER A 137 -28.73 15.69 -11.74
N ASP A 138 -28.53 14.39 -11.90
CA ASP A 138 -29.20 13.36 -11.09
C ASP A 138 -28.24 12.87 -9.99
N PRO A 139 -28.49 13.22 -8.70
CA PRO A 139 -27.63 12.79 -7.61
C PRO A 139 -27.66 11.27 -7.39
N VAL A 140 -28.79 10.60 -7.63
CA VAL A 140 -28.91 9.14 -7.42
C VAL A 140 -28.06 8.40 -8.44
N ASP A 141 -28.12 8.79 -9.72
CA ASP A 141 -27.27 8.21 -10.75
C ASP A 141 -25.78 8.44 -10.47
N MET A 142 -25.38 9.63 -9.97
CA MET A 142 -23.99 9.89 -9.58
C MET A 142 -23.54 9.04 -8.38
N LEU A 143 -24.40 8.82 -7.39
CA LEU A 143 -24.10 7.97 -6.23
C LEU A 143 -24.03 6.48 -6.61
N LEU A 144 -24.89 6.00 -7.52
CA LEU A 144 -24.76 4.64 -8.08
C LEU A 144 -23.44 4.48 -8.85
N ASN A 145 -22.98 5.53 -9.51
CA ASN A 145 -21.66 5.56 -10.14
C ASN A 145 -20.52 5.47 -9.10
N CYS A 146 -20.66 6.07 -7.92
CA CYS A 146 -19.70 5.91 -6.83
C CYS A 146 -19.62 4.44 -6.37
N LEU A 147 -20.78 3.77 -6.21
CA LEU A 147 -20.81 2.35 -5.82
C LEU A 147 -20.13 1.46 -6.86
N LYS A 148 -20.34 1.75 -8.15
CA LYS A 148 -19.70 1.03 -9.26
C LYS A 148 -18.18 1.18 -9.23
N LEU A 149 -17.67 2.40 -9.02
CA LEU A 149 -16.24 2.66 -8.84
C LEU A 149 -15.69 1.96 -7.58
N GLY A 150 -16.49 1.88 -6.51
CA GLY A 150 -16.13 1.12 -5.31
C GLY A 150 -15.88 -0.37 -5.60
N ILE A 151 -16.70 -0.98 -6.47
CA ILE A 151 -16.52 -2.39 -6.88
C ILE A 151 -15.22 -2.56 -7.68
N SER A 152 -14.98 -1.72 -8.71
CA SER A 152 -13.76 -1.81 -9.52
C SER A 152 -12.50 -1.54 -8.68
N THR A 153 -12.52 -0.55 -7.81
CA THR A 153 -11.40 -0.24 -6.91
C THR A 153 -11.15 -1.37 -5.91
N GLY A 154 -12.18 -1.91 -5.26
CA GLY A 154 -12.02 -2.98 -4.28
C GLY A 154 -11.44 -4.26 -4.88
N ILE A 155 -11.94 -4.67 -6.05
CA ILE A 155 -11.50 -5.91 -6.71
C ILE A 155 -10.15 -5.72 -7.41
N TYR A 156 -9.98 -4.69 -8.23
CA TYR A 156 -8.77 -4.50 -9.03
C TYR A 156 -7.73 -3.72 -8.24
N GLY A 157 -8.07 -2.48 -7.89
CA GLY A 157 -7.14 -1.54 -7.29
C GLY A 157 -6.55 -2.00 -5.94
N LEU A 158 -7.28 -2.81 -5.18
CA LEU A 158 -6.85 -3.30 -3.87
C LEU A 158 -6.55 -4.81 -3.88
N THR A 159 -7.55 -5.65 -4.13
CA THR A 159 -7.40 -7.12 -3.97
C THR A 159 -6.43 -7.69 -5.00
N LEU A 160 -6.58 -7.33 -6.26
CA LEU A 160 -5.75 -7.85 -7.34
C LEU A 160 -4.34 -7.28 -7.30
N THR A 161 -4.15 -6.00 -6.96
CA THR A 161 -2.82 -5.44 -6.65
C THR A 161 -2.08 -6.30 -5.64
N ASN A 162 -2.69 -6.65 -4.51
CA ASN A 162 -2.05 -7.47 -3.49
C ASN A 162 -1.69 -8.86 -4.01
N LEU A 163 -2.59 -9.52 -4.75
CA LEU A 163 -2.33 -10.86 -5.29
C LEU A 163 -1.22 -10.85 -6.36
N LEU A 164 -1.17 -9.83 -7.22
CA LEU A 164 -0.09 -9.69 -8.19
C LEU A 164 1.25 -9.36 -7.52
N ASN A 165 1.23 -8.50 -6.49
CA ASN A 165 2.37 -8.21 -5.64
C ASN A 165 2.89 -9.48 -4.96
N ASP A 166 2.02 -10.33 -4.41
CA ASP A 166 2.42 -11.60 -3.82
C ASP A 166 3.22 -12.47 -4.80
N VAL A 167 2.86 -12.50 -6.10
CA VAL A 167 3.61 -13.24 -7.14
C VAL A 167 5.02 -12.70 -7.31
N LEU A 168 5.17 -11.38 -7.42
CA LEU A 168 6.45 -10.73 -7.71
C LEU A 168 7.38 -10.63 -6.48
N LEU A 169 6.78 -10.34 -5.33
CA LEU A 169 7.47 -9.92 -4.11
C LEU A 169 7.54 -11.04 -3.06
N GLY A 170 6.76 -12.10 -3.23
CA GLY A 170 6.62 -13.17 -2.25
C GLY A 170 5.45 -12.93 -1.32
N GLU A 171 4.88 -14.00 -0.80
CA GLU A 171 3.68 -13.94 0.04
C GLU A 171 4.01 -13.40 1.44
N PRO A 172 3.08 -12.67 2.11
CA PRO A 172 3.29 -12.20 3.47
C PRO A 172 3.43 -13.35 4.48
N GLU A 173 4.28 -13.17 5.49
CA GLU A 173 4.50 -14.14 6.55
C GLU A 173 4.33 -13.50 7.93
N ILE A 174 3.56 -14.15 8.81
CA ILE A 174 3.35 -13.67 10.17
C ILE A 174 4.68 -13.71 10.92
N ARG A 175 5.14 -12.55 11.37
CA ARG A 175 6.42 -12.39 12.07
C ARG A 175 6.40 -11.15 12.97
N PRO A 176 7.23 -11.11 14.02
CA PRO A 176 7.53 -9.87 14.71
C PRO A 176 8.41 -8.98 13.83
N ALA A 177 8.27 -7.67 14.02
CA ALA A 177 9.15 -6.72 13.39
C ALA A 177 9.20 -5.37 14.11
N PRO A 178 10.34 -4.67 13.98
CA PRO A 178 10.48 -3.33 14.52
C PRO A 178 9.72 -2.30 13.69
N VAL A 179 9.24 -1.27 14.38
CA VAL A 179 8.50 -0.14 13.82
C VAL A 179 8.93 1.17 14.49
N GLY A 180 8.70 2.30 13.81
CA GLY A 180 9.01 3.64 14.31
C GLY A 180 10.40 4.14 13.93
N LEU A 181 10.81 5.29 14.47
CA LEU A 181 12.08 5.92 14.12
C LEU A 181 13.33 5.09 14.48
N ARG A 182 13.15 4.06 15.33
CA ARG A 182 14.22 3.13 15.72
C ARG A 182 14.75 2.26 14.59
N VAL A 183 14.01 2.12 13.49
CA VAL A 183 14.42 1.31 12.33
C VAL A 183 15.58 1.93 11.53
N ILE A 184 15.99 3.16 11.87
CA ILE A 184 17.06 3.90 11.20
C ILE A 184 18.41 3.52 11.82
N ASP A 185 19.28 2.88 11.04
CA ASP A 185 20.64 2.54 11.47
C ASP A 185 21.67 3.54 10.88
N PRO A 186 22.28 4.41 11.69
CA PRO A 186 23.22 5.42 11.20
C PRO A 186 24.52 4.86 10.62
N ASP A 187 24.84 3.59 10.84
CA ASP A 187 26.03 2.95 10.27
C ASP A 187 25.84 2.54 8.80
N TYR A 188 24.61 2.69 8.28
CA TYR A 188 24.22 2.34 6.91
C TYR A 188 23.77 3.58 6.14
N ILE A 189 23.76 3.48 4.80
CA ILE A 189 23.13 4.46 3.93
C ILE A 189 21.62 4.22 3.98
N ASN A 190 20.86 5.15 4.55
CA ASN A 190 19.42 4.99 4.76
C ASN A 190 18.63 5.64 3.63
N VAL A 191 17.78 4.86 2.99
CA VAL A 191 16.91 5.32 1.89
C VAL A 191 15.47 5.23 2.36
N MET A 192 14.81 6.37 2.49
CA MET A 192 13.38 6.41 2.76
C MET A 192 12.64 6.03 1.47
N ILE A 193 11.90 4.92 1.49
CA ILE A 193 10.99 4.54 0.40
C ILE A 193 9.56 4.89 0.81
N THR A 194 8.88 5.65 -0.04
CA THR A 194 7.51 6.13 0.22
C THR A 194 6.63 6.05 -1.03
N GLY A 195 5.33 5.82 -0.84
CA GLY A 195 4.41 5.52 -1.93
C GLY A 195 3.56 4.27 -1.70
N HIS A 196 3.15 3.61 -2.78
CA HIS A 196 2.20 2.50 -2.87
C HIS A 196 2.60 1.39 -3.88
N GLN A 197 3.46 1.61 -4.88
CA GLN A 197 3.80 0.58 -5.90
C GLN A 197 5.13 -0.12 -5.60
N HIS A 198 5.10 -1.08 -4.67
CA HIS A 198 6.29 -1.83 -4.26
C HIS A 198 7.00 -2.57 -5.43
N THR A 199 6.26 -3.02 -6.45
CA THR A 199 6.85 -3.78 -7.57
C THR A 199 7.86 -3.00 -8.41
N MET A 200 7.82 -1.65 -8.36
CA MET A 200 8.79 -0.81 -9.05
C MET A 200 10.17 -0.83 -8.39
N PHE A 201 10.26 -1.27 -7.12
CA PHE A 201 11.52 -1.34 -6.37
C PHE A 201 12.18 -2.71 -6.39
N VAL A 202 11.59 -3.73 -7.03
CA VAL A 202 12.09 -5.13 -6.97
C VAL A 202 13.55 -5.22 -7.36
N HIS A 203 13.90 -4.68 -8.53
CA HIS A 203 15.27 -4.76 -9.02
C HIS A 203 16.23 -3.95 -8.15
N LEU A 204 15.84 -2.75 -7.71
CA LEU A 204 16.66 -1.94 -6.82
C LEU A 204 16.94 -2.68 -5.50
N GLN A 205 15.92 -3.30 -4.90
CA GLN A 205 16.07 -4.09 -3.67
C GLN A 205 17.08 -5.22 -3.83
N ASP A 206 16.97 -6.01 -4.90
CA ASP A 206 17.94 -7.07 -5.18
C ASP A 206 19.34 -6.49 -5.43
N ARG A 207 19.44 -5.38 -6.17
CA ARG A 207 20.71 -4.73 -6.48
C ARG A 207 21.45 -4.19 -5.25
N LEU A 208 20.72 -3.77 -4.21
CA LEU A 208 21.30 -3.24 -2.97
C LEU A 208 22.02 -4.30 -2.12
N THR A 209 21.74 -5.60 -2.34
CA THR A 209 22.40 -6.71 -1.62
C THR A 209 23.63 -7.26 -2.37
N GLU A 210 23.82 -6.90 -3.64
CA GLU A 210 24.91 -7.42 -4.45
C GLU A 210 26.28 -6.92 -3.96
N SER A 211 27.28 -7.80 -4.03
CA SER A 211 28.57 -7.61 -3.37
C SER A 211 29.36 -6.40 -3.89
N ASP A 212 29.27 -6.08 -5.17
CA ASP A 212 29.92 -4.90 -5.75
C ASP A 212 29.25 -3.60 -5.27
N VAL A 213 27.92 -3.58 -5.09
CA VAL A 213 27.18 -2.43 -4.55
C VAL A 213 27.44 -2.24 -3.05
N VAL A 214 27.44 -3.31 -2.27
CA VAL A 214 27.83 -3.26 -0.87
C VAL A 214 29.28 -2.77 -0.71
N THR A 215 30.18 -3.17 -1.63
CA THR A 215 31.56 -2.67 -1.64
C THR A 215 31.62 -1.17 -1.91
N LYS A 216 30.79 -0.63 -2.81
CA LYS A 216 30.69 0.81 -3.05
C LYS A 216 30.21 1.58 -1.81
N ALA A 217 29.24 1.05 -1.06
CA ALA A 217 28.80 1.64 0.21
C ALA A 217 29.92 1.63 1.28
N LYS A 218 30.66 0.52 1.38
CA LYS A 218 31.83 0.40 2.28
C LYS A 218 32.93 1.39 1.93
N ALA A 219 33.22 1.57 0.65
CA ALA A 219 34.17 2.57 0.17
C ALA A 219 33.70 4.02 0.47
N ALA A 220 32.40 4.24 0.64
CA ALA A 220 31.84 5.52 1.08
C ALA A 220 31.86 5.70 2.61
N GLY A 221 32.19 4.65 3.37
CA GLY A 221 32.24 4.67 4.84
C GLY A 221 30.99 4.14 5.54
N ALA A 222 30.07 3.48 4.84
CA ALA A 222 28.88 2.84 5.41
C ALA A 222 29.01 1.30 5.41
N LYS A 223 28.25 0.60 6.26
CA LYS A 223 28.25 -0.89 6.27
C LYS A 223 27.53 -1.51 5.06
N GLY A 224 26.61 -0.75 4.46
CA GLY A 224 25.74 -1.16 3.36
C GLY A 224 24.59 -0.17 3.19
N PHE A 225 23.46 -0.65 2.68
CA PHE A 225 22.23 0.12 2.52
C PHE A 225 21.13 -0.41 3.41
N LYS A 226 20.25 0.49 3.86
CA LYS A 226 19.00 0.16 4.54
C LYS A 226 17.84 0.95 3.95
N LEU A 227 16.73 0.26 3.76
CA LEU A 227 15.46 0.81 3.33
C LEU A 227 14.62 1.09 4.57
N VAL A 228 14.26 2.36 4.73
CA VAL A 228 13.35 2.84 5.77
C VAL A 228 11.96 2.96 5.15
N GLY A 229 11.10 1.99 5.43
CA GLY A 229 9.76 1.96 4.87
C GLY A 229 8.89 3.07 5.45
N CYS A 230 8.17 3.79 4.60
CA CYS A 230 7.16 4.76 5.02
C CYS A 230 5.85 4.55 4.25
N THR A 231 4.73 4.96 4.83
CA THR A 231 3.39 4.91 4.20
C THR A 231 3.01 3.48 3.76
N CYS A 232 2.27 3.31 2.67
CA CYS A 232 1.74 2.01 2.25
C CYS A 232 2.81 1.09 1.65
N VAL A 233 3.78 1.60 0.90
CA VAL A 233 4.89 0.79 0.40
C VAL A 233 5.78 0.29 1.53
N GLY A 234 6.01 1.11 2.57
CA GLY A 234 6.69 0.68 3.79
C GLY A 234 5.93 -0.43 4.51
N GLN A 235 4.61 -0.32 4.58
CA GLN A 235 3.76 -1.38 5.14
C GLN A 235 3.79 -2.66 4.29
N ASP A 236 3.77 -2.56 2.96
CA ASP A 236 3.84 -3.75 2.09
C ASP A 236 5.21 -4.43 2.16
N LEU A 237 6.30 -3.66 2.23
CA LEU A 237 7.64 -4.16 2.60
C LEU A 237 7.63 -4.86 3.96
N GLN A 238 6.97 -4.26 4.95
CA GLN A 238 6.85 -4.82 6.30
C GLN A 238 6.20 -6.20 6.30
N LEU A 239 5.05 -6.33 5.63
CA LEU A 239 4.33 -7.59 5.45
C LEU A 239 5.20 -8.68 4.78
N ARG A 240 6.13 -8.26 3.92
CA ARG A 240 6.98 -9.13 3.08
C ARG A 240 8.43 -9.21 3.53
N GLY A 241 8.79 -8.62 4.67
CA GLY A 241 10.19 -8.46 5.06
C GLY A 241 10.94 -9.79 5.30
N ALA A 242 10.24 -10.92 5.41
CA ALA A 242 10.84 -12.25 5.36
C ALA A 242 11.65 -12.48 4.06
N HIS A 243 11.32 -11.78 2.98
CA HIS A 243 12.00 -11.85 1.68
C HIS A 243 13.11 -10.79 1.51
N TYR A 244 13.28 -9.87 2.46
CA TYR A 244 14.12 -8.67 2.34
C TYR A 244 14.96 -8.36 3.60
N THR A 245 15.29 -9.39 4.38
CA THR A 245 15.91 -9.27 5.72
C THR A 245 17.27 -8.56 5.75
N GLU A 246 17.98 -8.49 4.63
CA GLU A 246 19.31 -7.85 4.57
C GLU A 246 19.23 -6.32 4.53
N ILE A 247 18.21 -5.77 3.86
CA ILE A 247 18.11 -4.35 3.54
C ILE A 247 16.90 -3.66 4.16
N PHE A 248 15.92 -4.38 4.68
CA PHE A 248 14.71 -3.77 5.25
C PHE A 248 14.63 -3.98 6.76
N ASP A 249 14.80 -2.89 7.51
CA ASP A 249 14.85 -2.92 8.98
C ASP A 249 13.55 -2.47 9.63
N GLY A 250 12.50 -2.13 8.87
CA GLY A 250 11.16 -1.92 9.41
C GLY A 250 10.40 -0.72 8.85
N HIS A 251 9.14 -0.62 9.27
CA HIS A 251 8.21 0.45 8.90
C HIS A 251 8.32 1.58 9.91
N ALA A 252 8.75 2.75 9.45
CA ALA A 252 8.94 3.90 10.33
C ALA A 252 7.61 4.61 10.69
N GLY A 253 6.61 4.56 9.81
CA GLY A 253 5.26 5.07 10.11
C GLY A 253 4.48 5.55 8.89
N ASN A 254 3.39 6.26 9.16
CA ASN A 254 2.48 6.77 8.13
C ASN A 254 2.94 8.10 7.51
N ASN A 255 2.09 8.69 6.68
CA ASN A 255 2.42 9.88 5.90
C ASN A 255 2.86 11.07 6.75
N TYR A 256 2.30 11.26 7.95
CA TYR A 256 2.67 12.37 8.84
C TYR A 256 3.95 12.12 9.64
N THR A 257 4.44 10.87 9.69
CA THR A 257 5.75 10.56 10.28
C THR A 257 6.91 10.95 9.35
N SER A 258 6.65 11.15 8.05
CA SER A 258 7.66 11.44 7.03
C SER A 258 8.58 12.62 7.38
N GLU A 259 8.01 13.75 7.83
CA GLU A 259 8.79 14.93 8.18
C GLU A 259 9.68 14.68 9.41
N ALA A 260 9.15 13.98 10.42
CA ALA A 260 9.90 13.61 11.62
C ALA A 260 11.05 12.63 11.31
N ILE A 261 10.82 11.68 10.41
CA ILE A 261 11.84 10.73 9.94
C ILE A 261 13.00 11.46 9.26
N LEU A 262 12.69 12.41 8.37
CA LEU A 262 13.72 13.21 7.70
C LEU A 262 14.46 14.12 8.69
N ALA A 263 13.74 14.69 9.67
CA ALA A 263 14.30 15.56 10.71
C ALA A 263 15.29 14.85 11.66
N THR A 264 15.34 13.51 11.67
CA THR A 264 16.41 12.76 12.35
C THR A 264 17.79 13.07 11.75
N GLY A 265 17.86 13.64 10.55
CA GLY A 265 19.09 13.88 9.82
C GLY A 265 19.73 12.60 9.27
N ALA A 266 19.14 11.43 9.53
CA ALA A 266 19.73 10.14 9.22
C ALA A 266 19.17 9.45 7.98
N ILE A 267 18.31 10.10 7.20
CA ILE A 267 17.90 9.64 5.87
C ILE A 267 18.77 10.29 4.81
N ASP A 268 19.36 9.50 3.94
CA ASP A 268 20.32 9.95 2.94
C ASP A 268 19.68 10.23 1.58
N ALA A 269 18.58 9.56 1.27
CA ALA A 269 17.77 9.85 0.10
C ALA A 269 16.30 9.49 0.34
N VAL A 270 15.41 10.18 -0.37
CA VAL A 270 14.00 9.81 -0.51
C VAL A 270 13.78 9.28 -1.91
N LEU A 271 13.22 8.08 -2.00
CA LEU A 271 12.78 7.47 -3.25
C LEU A 271 11.25 7.34 -3.22
N SER A 272 10.60 7.97 -4.19
CA SER A 272 9.15 8.09 -4.27
C SER A 272 8.61 7.66 -5.63
N GLU A 273 7.42 7.07 -5.63
CA GLU A 273 6.74 6.65 -6.86
C GLU A 273 5.25 7.02 -6.88
N PHE A 274 4.56 7.09 -5.74
CA PHE A 274 3.12 7.39 -5.74
C PHE A 274 2.69 8.36 -4.63
N ASN A 275 1.39 8.31 -4.30
CA ASN A 275 0.71 9.11 -3.30
C ASN A 275 1.38 9.02 -1.91
N CYS A 276 1.01 9.94 -1.01
CA CYS A 276 1.56 10.10 0.34
C CYS A 276 3.03 10.55 0.41
N THR A 277 3.65 10.87 -0.74
CA THR A 277 4.83 11.75 -0.79
C THR A 277 4.34 13.19 -0.64
N LEU A 278 4.56 13.82 0.51
CA LEU A 278 3.97 15.14 0.83
C LEU A 278 4.89 16.28 0.32
N PRO A 279 4.35 17.38 -0.24
CA PRO A 279 5.17 18.56 -0.56
C PRO A 279 5.89 19.18 0.64
N GLY A 280 5.39 18.96 1.86
CA GLY A 280 6.04 19.44 3.10
C GLY A 280 7.47 18.91 3.31
N ILE A 281 7.83 17.79 2.67
CA ILE A 281 9.20 17.25 2.76
C ILE A 281 10.21 18.04 1.93
N GLU A 282 9.78 18.81 0.93
CA GLU A 282 10.66 19.55 0.02
C GLU A 282 11.64 20.47 0.75
N PRO A 283 11.19 21.42 1.61
CA PRO A 283 12.10 22.30 2.34
C PRO A 283 12.97 21.57 3.37
N ILE A 284 12.50 20.44 3.91
CA ILE A 284 13.28 19.62 4.84
C ILE A 284 14.44 18.96 4.09
N CYS A 285 14.16 18.39 2.92
CA CYS A 285 15.17 17.77 2.08
C CYS A 285 16.22 18.80 1.62
N ASP A 286 15.81 20.00 1.20
CA ASP A 286 16.77 21.05 0.81
C ASP A 286 17.67 21.45 1.98
N LYS A 287 17.06 21.74 3.15
CA LYS A 287 17.80 22.16 4.35
C LYS A 287 18.77 21.09 4.84
N LEU A 288 18.39 19.82 4.73
CA LEU A 288 19.19 18.69 5.18
C LEU A 288 20.02 18.07 4.05
N LEU A 289 20.07 18.65 2.85
CA LEU A 289 20.82 18.08 1.71
C LEU A 289 20.42 16.62 1.43
N ILE A 290 19.13 16.29 1.50
CA ILE A 290 18.60 14.95 1.19
C ILE A 290 18.24 14.92 -0.28
N LYS A 291 18.84 13.99 -1.03
CA LYS A 291 18.47 13.76 -2.42
C LYS A 291 17.06 13.18 -2.50
N GLN A 292 16.18 13.83 -3.26
CA GLN A 292 14.86 13.29 -3.60
C GLN A 292 14.87 12.78 -5.03
N ILE A 293 14.40 11.55 -5.23
CA ILE A 293 14.25 10.90 -6.53
C ILE A 293 12.80 10.44 -6.65
N CYS A 294 12.18 10.78 -7.76
CA CYS A 294 10.82 10.41 -8.13
C CYS A 294 10.88 9.52 -9.36
N ILE A 295 10.26 8.34 -9.32
CA ILE A 295 10.30 7.38 -10.43
C ILE A 295 8.97 7.23 -11.18
N ASP A 296 7.96 8.00 -10.79
CA ASP A 296 6.67 8.13 -11.50
C ASP A 296 6.16 9.57 -11.30
N ASP A 297 5.69 10.21 -12.37
CA ASP A 297 5.44 11.65 -12.40
C ASP A 297 4.19 12.05 -11.60
N VAL A 298 3.28 11.11 -11.33
CA VAL A 298 2.11 11.35 -10.47
C VAL A 298 2.51 11.71 -9.03
N ALA A 299 3.75 11.41 -8.63
CA ALA A 299 4.31 11.76 -7.31
C ALA A 299 5.28 12.95 -7.32
N LYS A 300 5.58 13.55 -8.49
CA LYS A 300 6.68 14.52 -8.66
C LYS A 300 6.61 15.69 -7.69
N LYS A 301 7.70 15.87 -6.93
CA LYS A 301 7.99 17.06 -6.12
C LYS A 301 8.81 18.06 -6.89
N ALA A 302 8.60 19.34 -6.68
CA ALA A 302 9.24 20.40 -7.46
C ALA A 302 10.77 20.26 -7.46
N ASN A 303 11.35 19.99 -6.29
CA ASN A 303 12.81 19.82 -6.10
C ASN A 303 13.29 18.36 -6.19
N ALA A 304 12.42 17.38 -6.47
CA ALA A 304 12.87 16.01 -6.72
C ALA A 304 13.46 15.86 -8.12
N GLU A 305 14.47 15.01 -8.27
CA GLU A 305 14.93 14.55 -9.58
C GLU A 305 13.92 13.54 -10.15
N TYR A 306 13.56 13.66 -11.42
CA TYR A 306 12.66 12.70 -12.08
C TYR A 306 13.45 11.67 -12.88
N LEU A 307 13.38 10.41 -12.47
CA LEU A 307 13.99 9.26 -13.14
C LEU A 307 12.88 8.22 -13.40
N PRO A 308 12.07 8.40 -14.46
CA PRO A 308 10.91 7.55 -14.73
C PRO A 308 11.29 6.07 -14.76
N PHE A 309 10.58 5.23 -14.01
CA PHE A 309 10.81 3.80 -14.03
C PHE A 309 10.54 3.23 -15.43
N ASN A 310 11.54 2.56 -15.98
CA ASN A 310 11.45 1.82 -17.23
C ASN A 310 11.90 0.38 -16.97
N PHE A 311 10.97 -0.56 -17.10
CA PHE A 311 11.27 -1.96 -16.83
C PHE A 311 12.47 -2.48 -17.64
N ALA A 312 12.57 -2.12 -18.92
CA ALA A 312 13.66 -2.58 -19.80
C ALA A 312 15.03 -1.99 -19.42
N GLU A 313 15.05 -0.80 -18.81
CA GLU A 313 16.28 -0.10 -18.40
C GLU A 313 16.54 -0.18 -16.89
N ARG A 314 15.73 -0.91 -16.14
CA ARG A 314 15.72 -0.94 -14.66
C ARG A 314 17.08 -1.24 -14.04
N ALA A 315 17.94 -2.02 -14.69
CA ALA A 315 19.28 -2.32 -14.21
C ALA A 315 20.17 -1.06 -14.22
N LYS A 316 20.23 -0.39 -15.37
CA LYS A 316 20.93 0.90 -15.53
C LYS A 316 20.36 1.96 -14.59
N GLN A 317 19.03 2.04 -14.48
CA GLN A 317 18.37 2.99 -13.59
C GLN A 317 18.68 2.72 -12.11
N SER A 318 18.72 1.45 -11.70
CA SER A 318 19.09 1.08 -10.32
C SER A 318 20.52 1.51 -10.01
N ASP A 319 21.48 1.27 -10.92
CA ASP A 319 22.87 1.69 -10.74
C ASP A 319 23.00 3.22 -10.67
N GLU A 320 22.25 3.95 -11.50
CA GLU A 320 22.21 5.42 -11.47
C GLU A 320 21.65 5.94 -10.13
N ILE A 321 20.52 5.38 -9.67
CA ILE A 321 19.90 5.73 -8.39
C ILE A 321 20.85 5.44 -7.23
N ILE A 322 21.50 4.27 -7.21
CA ILE A 322 22.47 3.89 -6.18
C ILE A 322 23.65 4.86 -6.14
N GLY A 323 24.18 5.25 -7.31
CA GLY A 323 25.25 6.25 -7.39
C GLY A 323 24.85 7.56 -6.73
N LYS A 324 23.67 8.09 -7.08
CA LYS A 324 23.13 9.34 -6.50
C LYS A 324 22.89 9.25 -5.00
N ILE A 325 22.44 8.09 -4.51
CA ILE A 325 22.25 7.83 -3.08
C ILE A 325 23.59 7.84 -2.33
N ILE A 326 24.62 7.20 -2.88
CA ILE A 326 25.98 7.20 -2.30
C ILE A 326 26.56 8.61 -2.26
N ASP A 327 26.39 9.39 -3.35
CA ASP A 327 26.88 10.76 -3.42
C ASP A 327 26.18 11.65 -2.38
N SER A 328 24.86 11.49 -2.22
CA SER A 328 24.08 12.17 -1.18
C SER A 328 24.61 11.84 0.22
N TYR A 329 24.85 10.57 0.53
CA TYR A 329 25.43 10.13 1.81
C TYR A 329 26.78 10.80 2.10
N LYS A 330 27.72 10.75 1.13
CA LYS A 330 29.06 11.35 1.26
C LYS A 330 29.00 12.86 1.48
N GLU A 331 28.12 13.55 0.75
CA GLU A 331 28.01 14.99 0.83
C GLU A 331 27.47 15.46 2.19
N ARG A 332 26.46 14.75 2.72
CA ARG A 332 25.67 15.24 3.84
C ARG A 332 26.14 14.77 5.22
N ARG A 333 26.72 13.57 5.35
CA ARG A 333 26.93 12.97 6.69
C ARG A 333 27.89 13.72 7.58
N SER A 334 28.86 14.43 7.02
CA SER A 334 29.76 15.31 7.77
C SER A 334 29.17 16.68 8.08
N LYS A 335 28.05 17.06 7.46
CA LYS A 335 27.45 18.40 7.52
C LYS A 335 26.14 18.44 8.32
N VAL A 336 25.44 17.32 8.44
CA VAL A 336 24.10 17.23 9.05
C VAL A 336 24.17 16.52 10.39
N ALA A 337 23.68 17.20 11.44
CA ALA A 337 23.57 16.60 12.77
C ALA A 337 22.53 15.48 12.79
N LEU A 338 22.83 14.40 13.53
CA LEU A 338 21.93 13.26 13.69
C LEU A 338 21.15 13.37 15.00
N ASN A 339 19.83 13.32 14.90
CA ASN A 339 18.88 13.36 16.00
C ASN A 339 18.09 12.05 16.06
N LEU A 340 18.79 10.95 16.37
CA LEU A 340 18.20 9.61 16.39
C LEU A 340 17.27 9.43 17.59
N GLN A 341 16.18 8.69 17.39
CA GLN A 341 15.16 8.38 18.39
C GLN A 341 15.06 6.85 18.57
N LYS A 342 16.08 6.25 19.19
CA LYS A 342 16.23 4.77 19.30
C LYS A 342 15.11 4.10 20.11
N ASP A 343 14.49 4.85 21.01
CA ASP A 343 13.42 4.37 21.88
C ASP A 343 12.02 4.61 21.29
N HIS A 344 11.92 5.24 20.11
CA HIS A 344 10.64 5.50 19.47
C HIS A 344 10.13 4.27 18.70
N GLY A 345 8.89 3.89 18.98
CA GLY A 345 8.21 2.76 18.36
C GLY A 345 8.42 1.46 19.15
N HIS A 346 8.34 0.32 18.47
CA HIS A 346 8.33 -0.99 19.12
C HIS A 346 9.15 -2.01 18.34
N GLU A 347 9.76 -2.98 19.01
CA GLU A 347 10.60 -4.02 18.38
C GLU A 347 9.80 -5.23 17.87
N ASN A 348 8.66 -5.51 18.49
CA ASN A 348 7.93 -6.77 18.33
C ASN A 348 6.50 -6.55 17.80
N SER A 349 6.31 -5.60 16.88
CA SER A 349 5.02 -5.43 16.22
C SER A 349 4.74 -6.63 15.32
N ILE A 350 3.57 -7.26 15.48
CA ILE A 350 3.18 -8.42 14.67
C ILE A 350 2.66 -7.94 13.32
N THR A 351 3.30 -8.40 12.26
CA THR A 351 2.93 -8.09 10.88
C THR A 351 2.66 -9.36 10.07
N GLY A 352 2.44 -9.20 8.77
CA GLY A 352 2.34 -10.31 7.82
C GLY A 352 1.02 -11.09 7.87
N VAL A 353 -0.01 -10.54 8.51
CA VAL A 353 -1.36 -11.13 8.55
C VAL A 353 -2.05 -10.93 7.20
N SER A 354 -2.14 -12.00 6.42
CA SER A 354 -2.86 -12.10 5.14
C SER A 354 -3.90 -13.21 5.22
N GLU A 355 -4.78 -13.33 4.23
CA GLU A 355 -5.73 -14.44 4.15
C GLU A 355 -4.99 -15.80 4.20
N VAL A 356 -3.84 -15.90 3.53
CA VAL A 356 -3.06 -17.13 3.44
C VAL A 356 -2.32 -17.41 4.74
N SER A 357 -1.59 -16.42 5.27
CA SER A 357 -0.77 -16.61 6.46
C SER A 357 -1.61 -16.82 7.71
N LEU A 358 -2.75 -16.12 7.84
CA LEU A 358 -3.70 -16.33 8.93
C LEU A 358 -4.33 -17.72 8.85
N LYS A 359 -4.77 -18.15 7.66
CA LYS A 359 -5.32 -19.50 7.50
C LYS A 359 -4.29 -20.58 7.83
N LYS A 360 -3.02 -20.39 7.44
CA LYS A 360 -1.92 -21.29 7.80
C LYS A 360 -1.71 -21.33 9.32
N PHE A 361 -1.67 -20.16 9.96
CA PHE A 361 -1.55 -20.02 11.42
C PHE A 361 -2.69 -20.74 12.16
N LEU A 362 -3.91 -20.71 11.62
CA LEU A 362 -5.08 -21.40 12.17
C LEU A 362 -5.15 -22.91 11.80
N GLY A 363 -4.06 -23.52 11.34
CA GLY A 363 -4.03 -24.96 11.00
C GLY A 363 -4.62 -25.30 9.63
N GLY A 364 -4.56 -24.36 8.68
CA GLY A 364 -4.95 -24.57 7.28
C GLY A 364 -6.45 -24.41 6.99
N ASN A 365 -7.26 -23.97 7.96
CA ASN A 365 -8.69 -23.77 7.77
C ASN A 365 -9.25 -22.66 8.69
N TRP A 366 -10.48 -22.22 8.41
CA TRP A 366 -11.11 -21.10 9.13
C TRP A 366 -11.89 -21.51 10.37
N LYS A 367 -12.04 -22.82 10.64
CA LYS A 367 -12.89 -23.32 11.74
C LYS A 367 -12.49 -22.73 13.10
N PRO A 368 -11.20 -22.63 13.48
CA PRO A 368 -10.84 -22.04 14.78
C PRO A 368 -11.31 -20.59 14.94
N LEU A 369 -11.18 -19.77 13.90
CA LEU A 369 -11.67 -18.38 13.94
C LEU A 369 -13.19 -18.31 13.96
N VAL A 370 -13.87 -19.13 13.15
CA VAL A 370 -15.33 -19.20 13.13
C VAL A 370 -15.88 -19.65 14.48
N ASP A 371 -15.27 -20.65 15.11
CA ASP A 371 -15.68 -21.16 16.42
C ASP A 371 -15.57 -20.08 17.51
N LEU A 372 -14.50 -19.26 17.48
CA LEU A 372 -14.32 -18.12 18.40
C LEU A 372 -15.38 -17.02 18.20
N VAL A 373 -15.82 -16.80 16.97
CA VAL A 373 -16.92 -15.85 16.68
C VAL A 373 -18.25 -16.41 17.16
N VAL A 374 -18.52 -17.69 16.90
CA VAL A 374 -19.76 -18.37 17.30
C VAL A 374 -19.88 -18.48 18.83
N SER A 375 -18.79 -18.74 19.55
CA SER A 375 -18.79 -18.75 21.03
C SER A 375 -18.96 -17.34 21.64
N GLY A 376 -18.77 -16.29 20.83
CA GLY A 376 -18.75 -14.91 21.29
C GLY A 376 -17.49 -14.58 22.12
N ASP A 377 -16.41 -15.36 21.96
CA ASP A 377 -15.08 -15.00 22.46
C ASP A 377 -14.47 -13.87 21.63
N ILE A 378 -14.79 -13.84 20.34
CA ILE A 378 -14.66 -12.68 19.45
C ILE A 378 -16.08 -12.22 19.11
N LYS A 379 -16.49 -11.04 19.59
CA LYS A 379 -17.87 -10.53 19.35
C LYS A 379 -18.09 -10.04 17.92
N GLY A 380 -17.01 -9.73 17.21
CA GLY A 380 -17.06 -9.25 15.84
C GLY A 380 -15.69 -8.88 15.32
N VAL A 381 -15.64 -8.53 14.04
CA VAL A 381 -14.44 -8.07 13.32
C VAL A 381 -14.69 -6.66 12.81
N ALA A 382 -13.78 -5.73 13.09
CA ALA A 382 -13.83 -4.37 12.57
C ALA A 382 -12.61 -4.07 11.71
N GLY A 383 -12.83 -3.54 10.50
CA GLY A 383 -11.77 -2.97 9.68
C GLY A 383 -11.55 -1.50 10.06
N VAL A 384 -10.40 -1.17 10.65
CA VAL A 384 -10.00 0.21 10.93
C VAL A 384 -8.94 0.59 9.89
N VAL A 385 -9.36 1.37 8.90
CA VAL A 385 -8.54 1.75 7.74
C VAL A 385 -8.66 3.24 7.46
N GLY A 386 -7.68 3.79 6.75
CA GLY A 386 -7.67 5.18 6.32
C GLY A 386 -6.34 5.87 6.62
N CYS A 387 -6.36 7.19 6.44
CA CYS A 387 -5.25 8.09 6.71
C CYS A 387 -5.37 8.74 8.08
N SER A 388 -4.29 9.29 8.62
CA SER A 388 -4.38 10.14 9.80
C SER A 388 -4.93 11.52 9.43
N SER A 389 -5.36 12.28 10.44
CA SER A 389 -5.78 13.68 10.28
C SER A 389 -5.21 14.49 11.41
N LEU A 390 -4.53 15.59 11.10
CA LEU A 390 -4.06 16.54 12.12
C LEU A 390 -5.18 17.47 12.60
N VAL A 391 -6.17 17.75 11.75
CA VAL A 391 -7.29 18.65 12.05
C VAL A 391 -8.30 17.98 12.98
N SER A 392 -8.45 16.66 12.88
CA SER A 392 -9.46 15.88 13.60
C SER A 392 -8.92 15.32 14.92
N GLY A 393 -8.40 16.17 15.80
CA GLY A 393 -7.96 15.77 17.14
C GLY A 393 -6.52 15.29 17.27
N GLY A 394 -5.69 15.49 16.24
CA GLY A 394 -4.25 15.20 16.26
C GLY A 394 -3.86 13.86 15.61
N HIS A 395 -2.56 13.70 15.38
CA HIS A 395 -1.96 12.54 14.69
C HIS A 395 -2.35 11.23 15.38
N ASP A 396 -3.09 10.38 14.66
CA ASP A 396 -3.54 9.03 15.05
C ASP A 396 -4.40 8.92 16.33
N VAL A 397 -4.72 10.04 16.99
CA VAL A 397 -5.45 10.04 18.27
C VAL A 397 -6.79 9.32 18.18
N LEU A 398 -7.60 9.63 17.16
CA LEU A 398 -8.91 9.00 16.98
C LEU A 398 -8.80 7.53 16.56
N THR A 399 -7.86 7.19 15.68
CA THR A 399 -7.61 5.82 15.22
C THR A 399 -7.21 4.93 16.40
N VAL A 400 -6.28 5.38 17.22
CA VAL A 400 -5.83 4.66 18.43
C VAL A 400 -6.96 4.53 19.44
N SER A 401 -7.72 5.60 19.68
CA SER A 401 -8.82 5.61 20.65
C SER A 401 -9.94 4.66 20.22
N LEU A 402 -10.34 4.71 18.94
CA LEU A 402 -11.35 3.81 18.38
C LEU A 402 -10.90 2.34 18.48
N THR A 403 -9.65 2.03 18.12
CA THR A 403 -9.13 0.67 18.23
C THR A 403 -9.14 0.16 19.67
N LYS A 404 -8.70 0.99 20.63
CA LYS A 404 -8.76 0.64 22.07
C LYS A 404 -10.19 0.32 22.53
N GLU A 405 -11.16 1.14 22.13
CA GLU A 405 -12.58 0.91 22.47
C GLU A 405 -13.13 -0.38 21.86
N LEU A 406 -12.74 -0.72 20.63
CA LEU A 406 -13.19 -1.95 19.96
C LEU A 406 -12.60 -3.19 20.64
N ILE A 407 -11.28 -3.23 20.85
CA ILE A 407 -10.63 -4.40 21.46
C ILE A 407 -11.06 -4.59 22.92
N ALA A 408 -11.29 -3.51 23.67
CA ALA A 408 -11.83 -3.57 25.04
C ALA A 408 -13.23 -4.22 25.11
N ARG A 409 -13.96 -4.21 23.99
CA ARG A 409 -15.29 -4.81 23.85
C ARG A 409 -15.27 -6.22 23.24
N ASP A 410 -14.09 -6.85 23.17
CA ASP A 410 -13.86 -8.16 22.55
C ASP A 410 -14.12 -8.18 21.03
N ILE A 411 -13.93 -7.04 20.35
CA ILE A 411 -14.01 -6.95 18.88
C ILE A 411 -12.59 -6.95 18.34
N ILE A 412 -12.26 -7.94 17.48
CA ILE A 412 -10.94 -7.99 16.87
C ILE A 412 -10.84 -6.95 15.74
N VAL A 413 -9.71 -6.25 15.68
CA VAL A 413 -9.47 -5.19 14.69
C VAL A 413 -8.50 -5.68 13.62
N LEU A 414 -8.89 -5.49 12.36
CA LEU A 414 -8.01 -5.62 11.19
C LEU A 414 -7.70 -4.20 10.70
N THR A 415 -6.42 -3.93 10.43
CA THR A 415 -5.96 -2.60 10.00
C THR A 415 -5.10 -2.68 8.74
N ALA A 416 -5.18 -1.63 7.92
CA ALA A 416 -4.34 -1.47 6.74
C ALA A 416 -4.04 0.02 6.46
N GLY A 417 -3.00 0.27 5.67
CA GLY A 417 -2.54 1.60 5.28
C GLY A 417 -1.95 2.39 6.45
N CYS A 418 -2.12 3.71 6.37
CA CYS A 418 -1.60 4.65 7.37
C CYS A 418 -2.12 4.40 8.80
N SER A 419 -3.32 3.81 8.93
CA SER A 419 -3.87 3.40 10.22
C SER A 419 -2.97 2.36 10.91
N SER A 420 -2.45 1.38 10.17
CA SER A 420 -1.50 0.40 10.74
C SER A 420 -0.22 1.08 11.21
N GLY A 421 0.31 2.02 10.41
CA GLY A 421 1.48 2.82 10.78
C GLY A 421 1.32 3.60 12.09
N GLY A 422 0.11 4.07 12.39
CA GLY A 422 -0.19 4.73 13.67
C GLY A 422 -0.36 3.74 14.82
N LEU A 423 -1.11 2.66 14.58
CA LEU A 423 -1.39 1.63 15.60
C LEU A 423 -0.13 0.88 16.03
N GLU A 424 0.77 0.55 15.09
CA GLU A 424 2.04 -0.11 15.38
C GLU A 424 2.95 0.80 16.21
N ASN A 425 3.06 2.09 15.88
CA ASN A 425 3.88 3.05 16.62
C ASN A 425 3.33 3.34 18.03
N CYS A 426 2.03 3.10 18.25
CA CYS A 426 1.38 3.19 19.55
C CYS A 426 1.32 1.84 20.29
N GLY A 427 1.96 0.80 19.76
CA GLY A 427 2.12 -0.50 20.42
C GLY A 427 0.87 -1.39 20.40
N LEU A 428 -0.17 -1.03 19.64
CA LEU A 428 -1.42 -1.80 19.55
C LEU A 428 -1.31 -3.07 18.69
N MET A 429 -0.16 -3.25 18.02
CA MET A 429 0.15 -4.45 17.23
C MET A 429 1.20 -5.35 17.89
N ASN A 430 1.63 -5.04 19.12
CA ASN A 430 2.48 -5.93 19.89
C ASN A 430 1.62 -6.97 20.64
N PRO A 431 2.15 -8.17 20.92
CA PRO A 431 1.43 -9.18 21.71
C PRO A 431 0.93 -8.66 23.07
N GLU A 432 1.68 -7.77 23.72
CA GLU A 432 1.32 -7.17 25.00
C GLU A 432 0.05 -6.29 24.94
N ALA A 433 -0.34 -5.82 23.75
CA ALA A 433 -1.58 -5.07 23.55
C ALA A 433 -2.83 -5.88 23.92
N ALA A 434 -2.72 -7.21 24.02
CA ALA A 434 -3.77 -8.07 24.55
C ALA A 434 -4.24 -7.63 25.96
N GLU A 435 -3.40 -6.96 26.74
CA GLU A 435 -3.78 -6.40 28.04
C GLU A 435 -4.87 -5.33 27.97
N LEU A 436 -4.97 -4.63 26.83
CA LEU A 436 -5.96 -3.59 26.57
C LEU A 436 -7.29 -4.16 26.05
N ALA A 437 -7.32 -5.44 25.69
CA ALA A 437 -8.51 -6.10 25.17
C ALA A 437 -9.48 -6.50 26.30
N GLY A 438 -10.74 -6.72 25.92
CA GLY A 438 -11.75 -7.31 26.78
C GLY A 438 -11.35 -8.72 27.25
N PRO A 439 -11.95 -9.23 28.33
CA PRO A 439 -11.48 -10.44 28.99
C PRO A 439 -11.44 -11.67 28.07
N LYS A 440 -12.36 -11.76 27.09
CA LYS A 440 -12.41 -12.91 26.18
C LYS A 440 -11.38 -12.78 25.07
N LEU A 441 -11.33 -11.63 24.39
CA LEU A 441 -10.34 -11.41 23.34
C LEU A 441 -8.93 -11.46 23.89
N LYS A 442 -8.69 -10.92 25.10
CA LYS A 442 -7.42 -11.05 25.82
C LYS A 442 -7.00 -12.50 26.03
N ALA A 443 -7.92 -13.36 26.48
CA ALA A 443 -7.64 -14.79 26.68
C ALA A 443 -7.30 -15.49 25.35
N VAL A 444 -8.00 -15.14 24.27
CA VAL A 444 -7.73 -15.66 22.92
C VAL A 444 -6.34 -15.24 22.45
N CYS A 445 -6.02 -13.93 22.47
CA CYS A 445 -4.71 -13.43 22.05
C CYS A 445 -3.58 -14.06 22.86
N LYS A 446 -3.68 -14.08 24.20
CA LYS A 446 -2.65 -14.71 25.03
C LYS A 446 -2.44 -16.20 24.76
N LYS A 447 -3.50 -16.92 24.38
CA LYS A 447 -3.41 -18.34 24.05
C LYS A 447 -2.74 -18.57 22.70
N LEU A 448 -2.93 -17.67 21.74
CA LEU A 448 -2.41 -17.79 20.38
C LEU A 448 -0.99 -17.21 20.22
N GLY A 449 -0.57 -16.34 21.15
CA GLY A 449 0.63 -15.52 21.01
C GLY A 449 0.35 -14.29 20.17
#